data_AF-A0A7W4YYS7-F1
#
_entry.id   AF-A0A7W4YYS7-F1
#
_cell.length_a   1.000
_cell.length_b   1.000
_cell.length_c   1.000
_cell.angle_alpha   90.00
_cell.angle_beta   90.00
_cell.angle_gamma   90.00
#
_symmetry.space_group_name_H-M   'P 1'
#
loop_
_entity.id
_entity.type
_entity.pdbx_description
1 polymer ?
#
loop_
_entity_poly.entity_id
_entity_poly.type
_entity_poly.pdbx_seq_one_letter_code
_entity_poly.pdbx_strand_id
1 'polypeptide(L)'
;MSSYRALWSTTTVLVSALTFVLAGAQLGWWAMVGSAAMLAALGAVLGLCWVEDRSRWRLAGECALWFGVAGVLLVGLPTALGDVALLVVLALGGASPPLVQCGVDLWVEHRQARPRDTRWLGDRDLERRWRRTSEELHDPRTTPALALRLVREREQLLDEMERRDPGKLEVRLVRAGWRGAGSDTEFGVE
;
A
#
# COMPACT_ATOMS: atom_id res chain seq x y z
N MET A 1 -11.96 -9.32 -5.49
CA MET A 1 -11.60 -7.89 -5.59
C MET A 1 -11.97 -7.25 -6.93
N SER A 2 -11.82 -7.94 -8.07
CA SER A 2 -12.18 -7.39 -9.39
C SER A 2 -13.67 -7.01 -9.52
N SER A 3 -14.58 -7.88 -9.06
CA SER A 3 -16.04 -7.62 -9.12
C SER A 3 -16.47 -6.43 -8.25
N TYR A 4 -15.84 -6.23 -7.10
CA TYR A 4 -16.09 -5.05 -6.24
C TYR A 4 -15.65 -3.76 -6.93
N ARG A 5 -14.46 -3.74 -7.53
CA ARG A 5 -13.97 -2.58 -8.29
C ARG A 5 -14.87 -2.24 -9.48
N ALA A 6 -15.36 -3.25 -10.20
CA ALA A 6 -16.25 -3.06 -11.34
C ALA A 6 -17.64 -2.54 -10.91
N LEU A 7 -18.19 -3.08 -9.83
CA LEU A 7 -19.46 -2.60 -9.28
C LEU A 7 -19.33 -1.16 -8.78
N TRP A 8 -18.24 -0.85 -8.07
CA TRP A 8 -18.01 0.48 -7.55
C TRP A 8 -17.74 1.51 -8.66
N SER A 9 -16.94 1.16 -9.67
CA SER A 9 -16.68 2.07 -10.79
C SER A 9 -17.96 2.38 -11.58
N THR A 10 -18.80 1.38 -11.82
CA THR A 10 -20.09 1.58 -12.51
C THR A 10 -21.04 2.45 -11.70
N THR A 11 -21.16 2.23 -10.39
CA THR A 11 -21.97 3.11 -9.52
C THR A 11 -21.46 4.54 -9.51
N THR A 12 -20.14 4.75 -9.40
CA THR A 12 -19.58 6.10 -9.32
C THR A 12 -19.73 6.83 -10.65
N VAL A 13 -19.56 6.16 -11.79
CA VAL A 13 -19.80 6.73 -13.12
C VAL A 13 -21.26 7.13 -13.29
N LEU A 14 -22.21 6.27 -12.89
CA LEU A 14 -23.65 6.56 -12.99
C LEU A 14 -24.05 7.75 -12.11
N VAL A 15 -23.59 7.79 -10.86
CA VAL A 15 -23.87 8.91 -9.94
C VAL A 15 -23.26 10.21 -10.47
N SER A 16 -22.03 10.16 -11.00
CA SER A 16 -21.36 11.35 -11.55
C SER A 16 -22.05 11.86 -12.80
N ALA A 17 -22.47 10.96 -13.70
CA ALA A 17 -23.20 11.32 -14.91
C ALA A 17 -24.56 11.97 -14.57
N LEU A 18 -25.31 11.38 -13.64
CA LEU A 18 -26.58 11.94 -13.17
C LEU A 18 -26.39 13.32 -12.55
N THR A 19 -25.37 13.46 -11.70
CA THR A 19 -25.03 14.73 -11.03
C THR A 19 -24.63 15.80 -12.05
N PHE A 20 -23.82 15.45 -13.04
CA PHE A 20 -23.39 16.35 -14.11
C PHE A 20 -24.58 16.91 -14.91
N VAL A 21 -25.53 16.04 -15.29
CA VAL A 21 -26.72 16.44 -16.04
C VAL A 21 -27.60 17.37 -15.22
N LEU A 22 -27.87 17.02 -13.96
CA LEU A 22 -28.71 17.81 -13.06
C LEU A 22 -28.10 19.18 -12.77
N ALA A 23 -26.80 19.23 -12.48
CA ALA A 23 -26.13 20.46 -12.14
C ALA A 23 -25.85 21.34 -13.37
N GLY A 24 -25.56 20.75 -14.53
CA GLY A 24 -25.43 21.47 -15.79
C GLY A 24 -26.71 22.21 -16.18
N ALA A 25 -27.87 21.65 -15.86
CA ALA A 25 -29.17 22.31 -16.08
C ALA A 25 -29.41 23.53 -15.17
N GLN A 26 -28.83 23.56 -13.96
CA GLN A 26 -29.06 24.63 -12.98
C GLN A 26 -27.96 25.70 -12.97
N LEU A 27 -26.69 25.31 -13.00
CA LEU A 27 -25.52 26.19 -12.82
C LEU A 27 -24.88 26.61 -14.15
N GLY A 28 -25.26 25.97 -15.26
CA GLY A 28 -24.62 26.14 -16.55
C GLY A 28 -23.39 25.25 -16.74
N TRP A 29 -23.16 24.85 -17.99
CA TRP A 29 -22.23 23.78 -18.34
C TRP A 29 -20.77 24.21 -18.19
N TRP A 30 -20.48 25.50 -18.33
CA TRP A 30 -19.14 26.06 -18.22
C TRP A 30 -18.57 26.01 -16.80
N ALA A 31 -19.40 26.25 -15.78
CA ALA A 31 -18.97 26.16 -14.38
C ALA A 31 -18.57 24.72 -14.03
N MET A 32 -19.36 23.74 -14.47
CA MET A 32 -19.11 22.30 -14.32
C MET A 32 -17.82 21.84 -15.01
N VAL A 33 -17.64 22.22 -16.28
CA VAL A 33 -16.46 21.86 -17.06
C VAL A 33 -15.21 22.51 -16.46
N GLY A 34 -15.31 23.78 -16.03
CA GLY A 34 -14.21 24.50 -15.41
C GLY A 34 -13.75 23.87 -14.10
N SER A 35 -14.68 23.57 -13.19
CA SER A 35 -14.35 22.93 -11.91
C SER A 35 -13.80 21.51 -12.09
N ALA A 36 -14.39 20.72 -13.00
CA ALA A 36 -13.92 19.38 -13.32
C ALA A 36 -12.50 19.40 -13.92
N ALA A 37 -12.24 20.32 -14.85
CA ALA A 37 -10.92 20.48 -15.47
C ALA A 37 -9.86 20.94 -14.46
N MET A 38 -10.20 21.89 -13.59
CA MET A 38 -9.27 22.41 -12.58
C MET A 38 -8.89 21.33 -11.56
N LEU A 39 -9.87 20.54 -11.09
CA LEU A 39 -9.60 19.43 -10.18
C LEU A 39 -8.89 18.26 -10.87
N ALA A 40 -9.23 17.95 -12.12
CA ALA A 40 -8.48 16.96 -12.90
C ALA A 40 -7.01 17.36 -13.07
N ALA A 41 -6.73 18.64 -13.34
CA ALA A 41 -5.37 19.16 -13.41
C ALA A 41 -4.64 19.04 -12.07
N LEU A 42 -5.31 19.37 -10.96
CA LEU A 42 -4.77 19.18 -9.61
C LEU A 42 -4.42 17.71 -9.33
N GLY A 43 -5.32 16.78 -9.69
CA GLY A 43 -5.10 15.34 -9.55
C GLY A 43 -3.94 14.83 -10.41
N ALA A 44 -3.78 15.36 -11.62
CA ALA A 44 -2.64 15.04 -12.48
C ALA A 44 -1.32 15.48 -11.85
N VAL A 45 -1.26 16.71 -11.33
CA VAL A 45 -0.06 17.27 -10.66
C VAL A 45 0.30 16.44 -9.43
N LEU A 46 -0.68 16.11 -8.58
CA LEU A 46 -0.48 15.24 -7.43
C LEU A 46 0.06 13.86 -7.83
N GLY A 47 -0.51 13.25 -8.88
CA GLY A 47 -0.03 11.96 -9.39
C GLY A 47 1.40 12.00 -9.95
N LEU A 48 1.80 13.13 -10.53
CA LEU A 48 3.16 13.34 -11.06
C LEU A 48 4.19 13.62 -9.95
N CYS A 49 3.80 14.37 -8.92
CA CYS A 49 4.68 14.74 -7.81
C CYS A 49 4.94 13.58 -6.83
N TRP A 50 4.03 12.61 -6.74
CA TRP A 50 4.08 11.58 -5.68
C TRP A 50 4.65 10.22 -6.13
N VAL A 51 4.93 10.04 -7.43
CA VAL A 51 5.41 8.76 -7.97
C VAL A 51 6.78 8.95 -8.61
N GLU A 52 7.79 8.23 -8.13
CA GLU A 52 9.16 8.31 -8.63
C GLU A 52 9.41 7.48 -9.91
N ASP A 53 8.45 6.65 -10.35
CA ASP A 53 8.73 5.54 -11.26
C ASP A 53 8.05 5.60 -12.65
N ARG A 54 8.43 4.69 -13.56
CA ARG A 54 8.00 4.64 -14.98
C ARG A 54 6.46 4.57 -15.20
N SER A 55 5.69 4.27 -14.17
CA SER A 55 4.21 4.25 -14.15
C SER A 55 3.56 5.62 -13.87
N ARG A 56 4.34 6.69 -13.66
CA ARG A 56 3.91 8.08 -13.40
C ARG A 56 2.74 8.53 -14.27
N TRP A 57 2.81 8.33 -15.58
CA TRP A 57 1.78 8.83 -16.51
C TRP A 57 0.43 8.11 -16.40
N ARG A 58 0.45 6.80 -16.12
CA ARG A 58 -0.77 6.01 -15.99
C ARG A 58 -1.48 6.34 -14.68
N LEU A 59 -0.71 6.45 -13.60
CA LEU A 59 -1.21 6.87 -12.28
C LEU A 59 -1.69 8.33 -12.28
N ALA A 60 -0.98 9.23 -12.96
CA ALA A 60 -1.41 10.62 -13.12
C ALA A 60 -2.74 10.71 -13.87
N GLY A 61 -2.94 9.90 -14.93
CA GLY A 61 -4.21 9.81 -15.64
C GLY A 61 -5.35 9.28 -14.77
N GLU A 62 -5.09 8.23 -14.00
CA GLU A 62 -6.08 7.68 -13.05
C GLU A 62 -6.44 8.70 -11.95
N CYS A 63 -5.45 9.39 -11.36
CA CYS A 63 -5.69 10.45 -10.38
C CYS A 63 -6.45 11.63 -10.99
N ALA A 64 -6.07 12.09 -12.17
CA ALA A 64 -6.76 13.18 -12.86
C ALA A 64 -8.23 12.85 -13.11
N LEU A 65 -8.52 11.63 -13.56
CA LEU A 65 -9.88 11.16 -13.77
C LEU A 65 -10.68 11.13 -12.46
N TRP A 66 -10.08 10.61 -11.38
CA TRP A 66 -10.71 10.57 -10.06
C TRP A 66 -11.00 11.95 -9.48
N PHE A 67 -10.07 12.88 -9.58
CA PHE A 67 -10.27 14.24 -9.09
C PHE A 67 -11.26 15.02 -9.96
N GLY A 68 -11.28 14.79 -11.28
CA GLY A 68 -12.29 15.36 -12.16
C GLY A 68 -13.70 14.90 -11.79
N VAL A 69 -13.88 13.59 -11.55
CA VAL A 69 -15.13 13.01 -11.05
C VAL A 69 -15.51 13.58 -9.69
N ALA A 70 -14.57 13.67 -8.76
CA ALA A 70 -14.80 14.27 -7.45
C ALA A 70 -15.26 15.73 -7.58
N GLY A 71 -14.71 16.49 -8.52
CA GLY A 71 -15.12 17.88 -8.78
C GLY A 71 -16.55 18.02 -9.30
N VAL A 72 -16.96 17.15 -10.21
CA VAL A 72 -18.35 17.09 -10.68
C VAL A 72 -19.30 16.78 -9.52
N LEU A 73 -18.92 15.81 -8.67
CA LEU A 73 -19.71 15.47 -7.47
C LEU A 73 -19.76 16.63 -6.48
N LEU A 74 -18.65 17.31 -6.22
CA LEU A 74 -18.57 18.40 -5.23
C LEU A 74 -19.39 19.62 -5.63
N VAL A 75 -19.47 19.93 -6.92
CA VAL A 75 -20.23 21.08 -7.42
C VAL A 75 -21.70 20.72 -7.65
N GLY A 76 -22.00 19.48 -8.08
CA GLY A 76 -23.34 19.09 -8.45
C GLY A 76 -24.16 18.35 -7.39
N LEU A 77 -23.55 17.67 -6.41
CA LEU A 77 -24.34 17.05 -5.34
C LEU A 77 -25.02 18.07 -4.42
N PRO A 78 -24.37 19.19 -4.01
CA PRO A 78 -25.01 20.15 -3.12
C PRO A 78 -26.30 20.75 -3.69
N THR A 79 -26.40 20.90 -5.01
CA THR A 79 -27.62 21.40 -5.65
C THR A 79 -28.75 20.38 -5.67
N ALA A 80 -28.44 19.09 -5.58
CA ALA A 80 -29.44 18.01 -5.56
C ALA A 80 -29.83 17.56 -4.15
N LEU A 81 -28.89 17.55 -3.21
CA LEU A 81 -29.01 16.89 -1.90
C LEU A 81 -28.77 17.84 -0.71
N GLY A 82 -28.42 19.10 -0.94
CA GLY A 82 -28.14 20.07 0.12
C GLY A 82 -26.99 19.62 1.03
N ASP A 83 -27.16 19.76 2.35
CA ASP A 83 -26.12 19.47 3.35
C ASP A 83 -25.68 18.00 3.38
N VAL A 84 -26.53 17.08 2.92
CA VAL A 84 -26.24 15.63 2.86
C VAL A 84 -25.19 15.31 1.79
N ALA A 85 -24.99 16.22 0.82
CA ALA A 85 -23.99 16.08 -0.24
C ALA A 85 -22.58 15.78 0.31
N LEU A 86 -22.20 16.46 1.39
CA LEU A 86 -20.87 16.35 1.97
C LEU A 86 -20.64 14.97 2.60
N LEU A 87 -21.67 14.39 3.23
CA LEU A 87 -21.64 13.02 3.75
C LEU A 87 -21.54 11.99 2.64
N VAL A 88 -22.24 12.20 1.52
CA VAL A 88 -22.20 11.28 0.37
C VAL A 88 -20.82 11.32 -0.30
N VAL A 89 -20.23 12.51 -0.47
CA VAL A 89 -18.87 12.66 -0.99
C VAL A 89 -17.84 12.00 -0.07
N LEU A 90 -17.97 12.18 1.25
CA LEU A 90 -17.10 11.51 2.23
C LEU A 90 -17.26 9.98 2.18
N ALA A 91 -18.49 9.48 2.06
CA ALA A 91 -18.75 8.05 1.97
C ALA A 91 -18.17 7.45 0.67
N LEU A 92 -18.36 8.12 -0.47
CA LEU A 92 -17.78 7.73 -1.76
C LEU A 92 -16.26 7.77 -1.75
N GLY A 93 -15.68 8.82 -1.18
CA GLY A 93 -14.24 8.95 -0.99
C GLY A 93 -13.68 7.83 -0.11
N GLY A 94 -14.25 7.64 1.08
CA GLY A 94 -13.82 6.61 2.03
C GLY A 94 -13.99 5.18 1.50
N ALA A 95 -15.02 4.91 0.70
CA ALA A 95 -15.24 3.61 0.07
C ALA A 95 -14.39 3.37 -1.18
N SER A 96 -13.58 4.36 -1.59
CA SER A 96 -12.79 4.25 -2.82
C SER A 96 -11.79 3.08 -2.73
N PRO A 97 -11.69 2.22 -3.77
CA PRO A 97 -10.73 1.13 -3.83
C PRO A 97 -9.29 1.51 -3.48
N PRO A 98 -8.74 2.67 -3.91
CA PRO A 98 -7.38 3.05 -3.51
C PRO A 98 -7.26 3.36 -2.02
N LEU A 99 -8.24 4.03 -1.40
CA LEU A 99 -8.22 4.29 0.04
C LEU A 99 -8.48 3.03 0.86
N VAL A 100 -9.35 2.14 0.39
CA VAL A 100 -9.56 0.82 1.00
C VAL A 100 -8.30 -0.03 0.89
N GLN A 101 -7.61 -0.03 -0.26
CA GLN A 101 -6.35 -0.74 -0.42
C GLN A 101 -5.25 -0.13 0.45
N CYS A 102 -5.08 1.18 0.44
CA CYS A 102 -4.14 1.87 1.32
C CYS A 102 -4.44 1.58 2.79
N GLY A 103 -5.72 1.60 3.20
CA GLY A 103 -6.15 1.26 4.54
C GLY A 103 -5.90 -0.21 4.90
N VAL A 104 -6.12 -1.14 3.98
CA VAL A 104 -5.80 -2.56 4.17
C VAL A 104 -4.29 -2.77 4.25
N ASP A 105 -3.51 -2.11 3.39
CA ASP A 105 -2.05 -2.20 3.37
C ASP A 105 -1.47 -1.61 4.65
N LEU A 106 -1.93 -0.43 5.08
CA LEU A 106 -1.58 0.18 6.36
C LEU A 106 -2.03 -0.68 7.54
N TRP A 107 -3.19 -1.33 7.47
CA TRP A 107 -3.68 -2.19 8.54
C TRP A 107 -2.88 -3.49 8.62
N VAL A 108 -2.54 -4.09 7.48
CA VAL A 108 -1.65 -5.26 7.38
C VAL A 108 -0.26 -4.88 7.86
N GLU A 109 0.26 -3.73 7.44
CA GLU A 109 1.54 -3.19 7.88
C GLU A 109 1.51 -2.92 9.39
N HIS A 110 0.49 -2.28 9.94
CA HIS A 110 0.37 -2.04 11.37
C HIS A 110 0.22 -3.34 12.18
N ARG A 111 -0.50 -4.33 11.63
CA ARG A 111 -0.67 -5.65 12.25
C ARG A 111 0.62 -6.48 12.20
N GLN A 112 1.43 -6.32 11.16
CA GLN A 112 2.73 -6.97 11.00
C GLN A 112 3.85 -6.21 11.75
N ALA A 113 3.76 -4.89 11.82
CA ALA A 113 4.66 -3.99 12.54
C ALA A 113 4.38 -3.97 14.04
N ARG A 114 3.25 -4.54 14.50
CA ARG A 114 3.12 -4.93 15.90
C ARG A 114 4.19 -5.99 16.15
N PRO A 115 5.29 -5.65 16.85
CA PRO A 115 6.29 -6.64 17.19
C PRO A 115 5.57 -7.58 18.14
N ARG A 116 5.22 -8.78 17.69
CA ARG A 116 5.11 -9.88 18.65
C ARG A 116 6.53 -10.03 19.17
N ASP A 117 6.75 -9.41 20.32
CA ASP A 117 8.03 -9.36 21.02
C ASP A 117 8.68 -10.75 20.92
N THR A 118 9.79 -10.80 20.17
CA THR A 118 10.45 -12.04 19.73
C THR A 118 10.82 -12.92 20.91
N ARG A 119 11.01 -12.29 22.07
CA ARG A 119 11.23 -12.89 23.38
C ARG A 119 10.15 -13.88 23.81
N TRP A 120 8.91 -13.74 23.32
CA TRP A 120 7.80 -14.64 23.68
C TRP A 120 7.50 -15.70 22.63
N LEU A 121 8.16 -15.70 21.47
CA LEU A 121 8.00 -16.78 20.51
C LEU A 121 8.68 -18.05 21.01
N GLY A 122 8.01 -19.20 20.90
CA GLY A 122 8.66 -20.49 21.13
C GLY A 122 9.64 -20.82 20.01
N ASP A 123 10.60 -21.73 20.25
CA ASP A 123 11.65 -22.09 19.28
C ASP A 123 11.08 -22.57 17.94
N ARG A 124 9.97 -23.33 17.97
CA ARG A 124 9.27 -23.77 16.75
C ARG A 124 8.68 -22.62 15.96
N ASP A 125 8.19 -21.58 16.64
CA ASP A 125 7.60 -20.43 15.99
C ASP A 125 8.67 -19.49 15.43
N LEU A 126 9.81 -19.35 16.12
CA LEU A 126 11.01 -18.69 15.58
C LEU A 126 11.46 -19.38 14.28
N GLU A 127 11.54 -20.71 14.27
CA GLU A 127 11.96 -21.47 13.08
C GLU A 127 10.96 -21.38 11.92
N ARG A 128 9.65 -21.43 12.21
CA ARG A 128 8.61 -21.23 11.20
C ARG A 128 8.68 -19.83 10.60
N ARG A 129 8.85 -18.82 11.45
CA ARG A 129 8.90 -17.41 11.02
C ARG A 129 10.15 -17.13 10.21
N TRP A 130 11.30 -17.68 10.62
CA TRP A 130 12.55 -17.66 9.87
C TRP A 130 12.42 -18.24 8.46
N ARG A 131 11.85 -19.44 8.34
CA ARG A 131 11.60 -20.09 7.03
C ARG A 131 10.70 -19.23 6.16
N ARG A 132 9.57 -18.78 6.71
CA ARG A 132 8.63 -17.92 6.00
C ARG A 132 9.29 -16.64 5.49
N THR A 133 10.05 -15.93 6.32
CA THR A 133 10.75 -14.71 5.89
C THR A 133 11.80 -14.99 4.81
N SER A 134 12.42 -16.17 4.82
CA SER A 134 13.39 -16.57 3.79
C SER A 134 12.70 -16.85 2.45
N GLU A 135 11.56 -17.54 2.49
CA GLU A 135 10.74 -17.83 1.31
C GLU A 135 10.18 -16.54 0.70
N GLU A 136 9.64 -15.63 1.52
CA GLU A 136 9.14 -14.32 1.07
C GLU A 136 10.25 -13.44 0.48
N LEU A 137 11.48 -13.51 1.00
CA LEU A 137 12.62 -12.79 0.42
C LEU A 137 13.04 -13.32 -0.96
N HIS A 138 12.82 -14.62 -1.20
CA HIS A 138 13.17 -15.28 -2.46
C HIS A 138 12.07 -15.16 -3.53
N ASP A 139 10.90 -14.65 -3.17
CA ASP A 139 9.81 -14.41 -4.13
C ASP A 139 10.18 -13.21 -5.04
N PRO A 140 10.25 -13.39 -6.37
CA PRO A 140 10.54 -12.31 -7.32
C PRO A 140 9.48 -11.19 -7.32
N ARG A 141 8.33 -11.39 -6.68
CA ARG A 141 7.27 -10.38 -6.56
C ARG A 141 7.44 -9.47 -5.33
N THR A 142 8.44 -9.71 -4.50
CA THR A 142 8.68 -8.93 -3.29
C THR A 142 9.17 -7.54 -3.64
N THR A 143 8.47 -6.52 -3.13
CA THR A 143 8.83 -5.12 -3.38
C THR A 143 10.08 -4.73 -2.57
N PRO A 144 10.87 -3.74 -3.02
CA PRO A 144 12.07 -3.31 -2.29
C PRO A 144 11.80 -2.87 -0.84
N ALA A 145 10.68 -2.19 -0.61
CA ALA A 145 10.26 -1.78 0.74
C ALA A 145 9.94 -2.99 1.63
N LEU A 146 9.27 -4.01 1.07
CA LEU A 146 8.96 -5.25 1.77
C LEU A 146 10.25 -6.04 2.07
N ALA A 147 11.18 -6.12 1.11
CA ALA A 147 12.46 -6.77 1.28
C ALA A 147 13.27 -6.17 2.46
N LEU A 148 13.38 -4.84 2.54
CA LEU A 148 14.07 -4.17 3.65
C LEU A 148 13.42 -4.47 5.01
N ARG A 149 12.08 -4.53 5.06
CA ARG A 149 11.36 -4.87 6.30
C ARG A 149 11.62 -6.31 6.72
N LEU A 150 11.58 -7.25 5.77
CA LEU A 150 11.87 -8.66 6.01
C LEU A 150 13.32 -8.87 6.48
N VAL A 151 14.29 -8.13 5.94
CA VAL A 151 15.68 -8.16 6.42
C VAL A 151 15.80 -7.71 7.87
N ARG A 152 15.14 -6.61 8.26
CA ARG A 152 15.13 -6.15 9.66
C ARG A 152 14.46 -7.14 10.62
N GLU A 153 13.37 -7.77 10.19
CA GLU A 153 12.71 -8.82 10.98
C GLU A 153 13.62 -10.05 11.15
N ARG A 154 14.37 -10.39 10.09
CA ARG A 154 15.32 -11.49 10.08
C ARG A 154 16.51 -11.26 11.02
N GLU A 155 17.01 -10.03 11.10
CA GLU A 155 18.03 -9.61 12.07
C GLU A 155 17.55 -9.84 13.52
N GLN A 156 16.36 -9.36 13.86
CA GLN A 156 15.78 -9.54 15.20
C GLN A 156 15.52 -11.01 15.56
N LEU A 157 15.19 -11.85 14.58
CA LEU A 157 15.04 -13.29 14.78
C LEU A 157 16.38 -13.98 15.03
N LEU A 158 17.44 -13.58 14.31
CA LEU A 158 18.80 -14.09 14.53
C LEU A 158 19.30 -13.73 15.92
N ASP A 159 19.17 -12.46 16.31
CA ASP A 159 19.62 -11.99 17.63
C ASP A 159 18.97 -12.78 18.77
N GLU A 160 17.66 -13.03 18.68
CA GLU A 160 16.95 -13.80 19.72
C GLU A 160 17.30 -15.29 19.67
N MET A 161 17.55 -15.85 18.48
CA MET A 161 18.03 -17.24 18.35
C MET A 161 19.45 -17.40 18.91
N GLU A 162 20.33 -16.44 18.66
CA GLU A 162 21.70 -16.39 19.20
C GLU A 162 21.69 -16.25 20.72
N ARG A 163 20.84 -15.36 21.26
CA ARG A 163 20.71 -15.17 22.71
C ARG A 163 20.26 -16.43 23.45
N ARG A 164 19.42 -17.27 22.84
CA ARG A 164 18.88 -18.48 23.48
C ARG A 164 19.80 -19.69 23.38
N ASP A 165 20.38 -19.92 22.20
CA ASP A 165 21.21 -21.11 21.95
C ASP A 165 22.18 -20.85 20.77
N PRO A 166 23.37 -20.28 21.04
CA PRO A 166 24.32 -19.92 20.00
C PRO A 166 24.85 -21.15 19.24
N GLY A 167 25.05 -22.28 19.94
CA GLY A 167 25.53 -23.52 19.32
C GLY A 167 24.54 -24.12 18.33
N LYS A 168 23.23 -24.07 18.62
CA LYS A 168 22.22 -24.49 17.64
C LYS A 168 22.10 -23.54 16.46
N LEU A 169 22.37 -22.25 16.64
CA LEU A 169 22.35 -21.28 15.54
C LEU A 169 23.46 -21.57 14.52
N GLU A 170 24.70 -21.79 14.98
CA GLU A 170 25.83 -22.13 14.12
C GLU A 170 25.55 -23.38 13.28
N VAL A 171 25.06 -24.45 13.90
CA VAL A 171 24.69 -25.70 13.19
C VAL A 171 23.62 -25.44 12.12
N ARG A 172 22.64 -24.56 12.39
CA ARG A 172 21.60 -24.20 11.42
C ARG A 172 22.15 -23.36 10.27
N LEU A 173 23.03 -22.39 10.56
CA LEU A 173 23.67 -21.55 9.54
C LEU A 173 24.54 -22.40 8.61
N VAL A 174 25.35 -23.29 9.17
CA VAL A 174 26.15 -24.26 8.39
C VAL A 174 25.26 -25.15 7.52
N ARG A 175 24.15 -25.67 8.06
CA ARG A 175 23.18 -26.46 7.28
C ARG A 175 22.52 -25.67 6.15
N ALA A 176 22.28 -24.39 6.35
CA ALA A 176 21.75 -23.48 5.33
C ALA A 176 22.80 -23.07 4.27
N GLY A 177 24.02 -23.61 4.36
CA GLY A 177 25.12 -23.30 3.45
C GLY A 177 25.90 -22.04 3.79
N TRP A 178 25.64 -21.44 4.96
CA TRP A 178 26.38 -20.29 5.46
C TRP A 178 27.71 -20.79 6.04
N ARG A 179 28.81 -20.51 5.34
CA ARG A 179 30.17 -20.72 5.86
C ARG A 179 30.63 -19.42 6.49
N GLY A 180 30.79 -19.40 7.81
CA GLY A 180 31.28 -18.23 8.52
C GLY A 180 32.64 -17.78 7.98
N ALA A 181 32.85 -16.48 7.86
CA ALA A 181 34.07 -15.89 7.31
C ALA A 181 35.27 -15.89 8.29
N GLY A 182 35.38 -16.85 9.23
CA GLY A 182 36.14 -16.63 10.46
C GLY A 182 36.83 -17.84 11.11
N SER A 183 37.31 -18.82 10.35
CA SER A 183 38.19 -19.87 10.94
C SER A 183 39.40 -20.26 10.08
N ASP A 184 39.71 -19.53 9.00
CA ASP A 184 40.90 -19.80 8.16
C ASP A 184 42.02 -18.75 8.34
N THR A 185 42.02 -17.99 9.44
CA THR A 185 43.18 -17.20 9.87
C THR A 185 43.97 -17.93 10.96
N GLU A 186 44.28 -19.21 10.74
CA GLU A 186 45.56 -19.79 11.19
C GLU A 186 46.57 -19.58 10.05
N PHE A 187 47.03 -18.34 9.88
CA PHE A 187 48.28 -18.11 9.17
C PHE A 187 49.40 -18.37 10.17
N GLY A 188 50.13 -19.46 9.90
CA GLY A 188 51.22 -19.99 10.70
C GLY A 188 52.23 -18.94 11.14
N VAL A 189 52.53 -18.99 12.43
CA VAL A 189 53.83 -18.58 12.95
C VAL A 189 54.77 -19.76 12.69
N GLU A 190 55.56 -19.66 11.63
CA GLU A 190 56.90 -20.24 11.56
C GLU A 190 57.86 -19.21 10.94
#